data_AF-A0A7J9H4W9-F1
#
_entry.id   AF-A0A7J9H4W9-F1
#
_cell.length_a   1.000
_cell.length_b   1.000
_cell.length_c   1.000
_cell.angle_alpha   90.00
_cell.angle_beta   90.00
_cell.angle_gamma   90.00
#
_symmetry.space_group_name_H-M   'P 1'
#
loop_
_entity.id
_entity.type
_entity.pdbx_description
1 polymer ?
#
loop_
_entity_poly.entity_id
_entity_poly.type
_entity_poly.pdbx_seq_one_letter_code
_entity_poly.pdbx_strand_id
1 'polypeptide(L)'
;MTTVHATTATQKTVDGPSMKDWRGGRGAGQNIIPSSTGAAKAVGKVLPELNGKLTGMAFRVPTPNVSVVDLTCRLQKSASYEDVKAVIKYAAEGPLKGILGYTEEDVVSNDFVGDSRSSIFDAKAGIGLSKSFMKLVSWYDNEWGYRCVLSSLTLFIARDTST
;
A
#
# COMPACT_ATOMS: atom_id res chain seq x y z
N MET A 1 -2.26 2.48 -9.87
CA MET A 1 -2.46 2.04 -8.47
C MET A 1 -3.50 2.92 -7.83
N THR A 2 -4.42 2.32 -7.08
CA THR A 2 -5.36 3.01 -6.21
C THR A 2 -5.06 2.57 -4.80
N THR A 3 -4.94 3.50 -3.85
CA THR A 3 -4.99 3.12 -2.43
C THR A 3 -6.38 3.43 -1.88
N VAL A 4 -7.02 2.43 -1.27
CA VAL A 4 -8.21 2.65 -0.44
C VAL A 4 -7.66 2.88 0.97
N HIS A 5 -7.68 4.14 1.36
CA HIS A 5 -6.86 4.62 2.46
C HIS A 5 -7.72 5.08 3.62
N ALA A 6 -7.33 4.73 4.83
CA ALA A 6 -7.93 5.26 6.05
C ALA A 6 -7.92 6.80 6.08
N THR A 7 -8.86 7.34 6.84
CA THR A 7 -8.88 8.76 7.16
C THR A 7 -7.67 9.10 8.04
N THR A 8 -7.09 10.28 7.85
CA THR A 8 -5.92 10.75 8.64
C THR A 8 -6.20 12.11 9.28
N ALA A 9 -5.32 12.55 10.18
CA ALA A 9 -5.48 13.79 10.96
C ALA A 9 -5.64 15.07 10.12
N THR A 10 -5.28 15.06 8.83
CA THR A 10 -5.46 16.21 7.94
C THR A 10 -6.90 16.43 7.51
N GLN A 11 -7.75 15.40 7.55
CA GLN A 11 -9.16 15.47 7.17
C GLN A 11 -10.05 16.02 8.29
N LYS A 12 -11.30 16.35 7.94
CA LYS A 12 -12.24 17.04 8.84
C LYS A 12 -13.36 16.11 9.30
N THR A 13 -13.85 16.32 10.53
CA THR A 13 -14.99 15.59 11.10
C THR A 13 -16.31 15.95 10.41
N VAL A 14 -16.45 17.23 10.06
CA VAL A 14 -17.56 17.82 9.29
C VAL A 14 -16.99 18.65 8.15
N ASP A 15 -17.83 19.07 7.21
CA ASP A 15 -17.41 19.92 6.10
C ASP A 15 -16.73 21.20 6.60
N GLY A 16 -15.54 21.48 6.07
CA GLY A 16 -14.76 22.66 6.44
C GLY A 16 -13.68 23.03 5.42
N PRO A 17 -13.02 24.18 5.60
CA PRO A 17 -12.04 24.67 4.63
C PRO A 17 -10.83 23.75 4.49
N SER A 18 -10.44 23.49 3.24
CA SER A 18 -9.19 22.82 2.88
C SER A 18 -8.60 23.47 1.62
N MET A 19 -7.66 24.39 1.84
CA MET A 19 -7.18 25.31 0.80
C MET A 19 -6.43 24.63 -0.35
N LYS A 20 -5.83 23.46 -0.10
CA LYS A 20 -5.02 22.71 -1.08
C LYS A 20 -5.73 21.47 -1.64
N ASP A 21 -6.79 21.01 -0.98
CA ASP A 21 -7.57 19.84 -1.39
C ASP A 21 -9.04 20.04 -0.98
N TRP A 22 -9.85 20.60 -1.88
CA TRP A 22 -11.25 20.90 -1.60
C TRP A 22 -12.06 19.66 -1.23
N ARG A 23 -11.71 18.49 -1.79
CA ARG A 23 -12.40 17.23 -1.47
C ARG A 23 -12.03 16.76 -0.05
N GLY A 24 -10.76 16.92 0.34
CA GLY A 24 -10.28 16.62 1.69
C GLY A 24 -10.90 17.46 2.82
N GLY A 25 -11.58 18.56 2.48
CA GLY A 25 -12.34 19.38 3.45
C GLY A 25 -13.71 18.80 3.81
N ARG A 26 -14.20 17.78 3.09
CA ARG A 26 -15.49 17.17 3.37
C ARG A 26 -15.42 16.24 4.58
N GLY A 27 -16.53 16.09 5.30
CA GLY A 27 -16.63 15.21 6.48
C GLY A 27 -16.16 13.79 6.17
N ALA A 28 -15.08 13.35 6.82
CA ALA A 28 -14.38 12.12 6.46
C ALA A 28 -15.07 10.85 6.95
N GLY A 29 -15.87 10.93 8.02
CA GLY A 29 -16.63 9.81 8.56
C GLY A 29 -17.84 9.42 7.70
N GLN A 30 -18.21 10.23 6.70
CA GLN A 30 -19.43 10.09 5.92
C GLN A 30 -19.18 9.95 4.41
N ASN A 31 -17.93 10.09 3.95
CA ASN A 31 -17.62 10.19 2.53
C ASN A 31 -16.53 9.22 2.08
N ILE A 32 -16.63 8.80 0.82
CA ILE A 32 -15.51 8.27 0.05
C ILE A 32 -14.90 9.46 -0.70
N ILE A 33 -13.69 9.86 -0.33
CA ILE A 33 -13.06 11.11 -0.81
C ILE A 33 -11.90 10.78 -1.75
N PRO A 34 -12.05 10.98 -3.07
CA PRO A 34 -10.94 10.77 -3.99
C PRO A 34 -9.88 11.87 -3.84
N SER A 35 -8.61 11.50 -3.84
CA SER A 35 -7.47 12.40 -3.71
C SER A 35 -6.32 11.96 -4.63
N SER A 36 -5.52 12.93 -5.10
CA SER A 36 -4.32 12.62 -5.86
C SER A 36 -3.18 12.18 -4.92
N THR A 37 -2.25 11.37 -5.39
CA THR A 37 -1.09 10.96 -4.58
C THR A 37 0.18 10.89 -5.42
N GLY A 38 1.30 11.25 -4.79
CA GLY A 38 2.64 11.06 -5.34
C GLY A 38 3.24 9.68 -5.08
N ALA A 39 2.60 8.84 -4.25
CA ALA A 39 3.19 7.58 -3.78
C ALA A 39 3.57 6.62 -4.93
N ALA A 40 2.67 6.41 -5.88
CA ALA A 40 2.95 5.54 -7.04
C ALA A 40 4.08 6.08 -7.92
N LYS A 41 4.19 7.41 -8.06
CA LYS A 41 5.29 8.05 -8.80
C LYS A 41 6.61 7.94 -8.04
N ALA A 42 6.57 7.97 -6.70
CA ALA A 42 7.75 7.82 -5.85
C ALA A 42 8.39 6.43 -5.95
N VAL A 43 7.62 5.39 -6.29
CA VAL A 43 8.17 4.06 -6.61
C VAL A 43 9.23 4.16 -7.71
N GLY A 44 8.98 4.96 -8.76
CA GLY A 44 9.95 5.19 -9.84
C GLY A 44 11.24 5.92 -9.41
N LYS A 45 11.25 6.56 -8.23
CA LYS A 45 12.46 7.16 -7.66
C LYS A 45 13.31 6.16 -6.89
N VAL A 46 12.67 5.19 -6.22
CA VAL A 46 13.34 4.14 -5.44
C VAL A 46 13.75 2.96 -6.33
N LEU A 47 12.95 2.66 -7.35
CA LEU A 47 13.16 1.63 -8.35
C LEU A 47 13.21 2.30 -9.74
N PRO A 48 14.39 2.79 -10.19
CA PRO A 48 14.53 3.56 -11.42
C PRO A 48 13.99 2.85 -12.68
N GLU A 49 14.04 1.53 -12.71
CA GLU A 49 13.50 0.69 -13.78
C GLU A 49 11.96 0.77 -13.92
N LEU A 50 11.27 1.29 -12.88
CA LEU A 50 9.84 1.56 -12.87
C LEU A 50 9.49 3.04 -13.09
N ASN A 51 10.49 3.90 -13.30
CA ASN A 51 10.25 5.33 -13.52
C ASN A 51 9.38 5.58 -14.76
N GLY A 52 8.35 6.41 -14.60
CA GLY A 52 7.36 6.70 -15.64
C GLY A 52 6.37 5.55 -15.95
N LYS A 53 6.52 4.37 -15.35
CA LYS A 53 5.64 3.20 -15.62
C LYS A 53 4.47 3.10 -14.64
N LEU A 54 4.56 3.76 -13.48
CA LEU A 54 3.55 3.70 -12.43
C LEU A 54 3.03 5.09 -12.05
N THR A 55 1.72 5.18 -11.87
CA THR A 55 1.03 6.33 -11.30
C THR A 55 -0.20 5.86 -10.53
N GLY A 56 -0.86 6.76 -9.79
CA GLY A 56 -2.00 6.37 -8.98
C GLY A 56 -2.77 7.50 -8.34
N MET A 57 -3.83 7.11 -7.63
CA MET A 57 -4.69 7.96 -6.82
C MET A 57 -5.06 7.27 -5.51
N ALA A 58 -5.78 7.96 -4.64
CA ALA A 58 -6.30 7.44 -3.40
C ALA A 58 -7.82 7.66 -3.32
N PHE A 59 -8.53 6.75 -2.65
CA PHE A 59 -9.84 7.01 -2.08
C PHE A 59 -9.69 6.97 -0.56
N ARG A 60 -9.97 8.10 0.11
CA ARG A 60 -10.06 8.11 1.57
C ARG A 60 -11.43 7.57 1.98
N VAL A 61 -11.47 6.60 2.86
CA VAL A 61 -12.71 5.95 3.30
C VAL A 61 -12.91 6.09 4.81
N PRO A 62 -14.14 5.89 5.32
CA PRO A 62 -14.48 6.00 6.75
C PRO A 62 -13.91 4.86 7.63
N THR A 63 -12.60 4.63 7.58
CA THR A 63 -11.87 3.78 8.52
C THR A 63 -10.80 4.61 9.22
N PRO A 64 -10.58 4.38 10.54
CA PRO A 64 -9.63 5.20 11.32
C PRO A 64 -8.17 4.81 11.06
N ASN A 65 -7.92 3.54 10.70
CA ASN A 65 -6.60 3.03 10.40
C ASN A 65 -6.71 1.84 9.43
N VAL A 66 -5.55 1.38 8.96
CA VAL A 66 -5.34 0.35 7.94
C VAL A 66 -5.86 0.75 6.58
N SER A 67 -5.02 0.49 5.59
CA SER A 67 -5.25 0.84 4.20
C SER A 67 -4.88 -0.33 3.32
N VAL A 68 -5.30 -0.27 2.06
CA VAL A 68 -5.02 -1.33 1.08
C VAL A 68 -4.60 -0.72 -0.26
N VAL A 69 -3.54 -1.28 -0.83
CA VAL A 69 -3.08 -1.01 -2.18
C VAL A 69 -3.81 -1.92 -3.15
N ASP A 70 -4.41 -1.32 -4.17
CA ASP A 70 -4.94 -1.96 -5.36
C ASP A 70 -4.03 -1.60 -6.55
N LEU A 71 -3.24 -2.58 -7.00
CA LEU A 71 -2.32 -2.45 -8.13
C LEU A 71 -2.81 -3.26 -9.33
N THR A 72 -3.43 -2.59 -10.28
CA THR A 72 -3.58 -3.13 -11.64
C THR A 72 -2.30 -2.90 -12.44
N CYS A 73 -1.70 -3.96 -12.98
CA CYS A 73 -0.46 -3.88 -13.75
C CYS A 73 -0.46 -4.82 -14.96
N ARG A 74 0.40 -4.50 -15.94
CA ARG A 74 0.70 -5.37 -17.07
C ARG A 74 2.14 -5.91 -16.93
N LEU A 75 2.29 -7.23 -16.82
CA LEU A 75 3.58 -7.90 -16.76
C LEU A 75 4.27 -7.85 -18.13
N GLN A 76 5.59 -7.70 -18.11
CA GLN A 76 6.40 -7.80 -19.34
C GLN A 76 6.51 -9.24 -19.85
N LYS A 77 6.68 -10.19 -18.93
CA LYS A 77 6.65 -11.63 -19.20
C LYS A 77 5.35 -12.20 -18.65
N SER A 78 4.63 -12.95 -19.48
CA SER A 78 3.39 -13.61 -19.09
C SER A 78 3.63 -14.62 -17.97
N ALA A 79 2.74 -14.65 -16.98
CA ALA A 79 2.74 -15.58 -15.85
C ALA A 79 1.29 -15.89 -15.43
N SER A 80 1.05 -17.06 -14.84
CA SER A 80 -0.25 -17.32 -14.20
C SER A 80 -0.37 -16.53 -12.88
N TYR A 81 -1.59 -16.38 -12.37
CA TYR A 81 -1.77 -15.72 -11.07
C TYR A 81 -1.18 -16.58 -9.94
N GLU A 82 -1.21 -17.90 -10.10
CA GLU A 82 -0.57 -18.89 -9.24
C GLU A 82 0.96 -18.69 -9.18
N ASP A 83 1.61 -18.49 -10.32
CA ASP A 83 3.04 -18.19 -10.38
C ASP A 83 3.37 -16.89 -9.62
N VAL A 84 2.54 -15.85 -9.79
CA VAL A 84 2.71 -14.57 -9.10
C VAL A 84 2.54 -14.74 -7.59
N LYS A 85 1.51 -15.48 -7.14
CA LYS A 85 1.32 -15.84 -5.73
C LYS A 85 2.54 -16.56 -5.17
N ALA A 86 3.07 -17.54 -5.90
CA ALA A 86 4.25 -18.31 -5.46
C ALA A 86 5.50 -17.43 -5.33
N VAL A 87 5.77 -16.53 -6.28
CA VAL A 87 6.90 -15.60 -6.22
C VAL A 87 6.78 -14.62 -5.06
N ILE A 88 5.58 -14.09 -4.81
CA ILE A 88 5.34 -13.17 -3.68
C ILE A 88 5.51 -13.90 -2.35
N LYS A 89 4.98 -15.12 -2.22
CA LYS A 89 5.14 -15.95 -1.02
C LYS A 89 6.62 -16.25 -0.75
N TYR A 90 7.36 -16.67 -1.78
CA TYR A 90 8.81 -16.87 -1.68
C TYR A 90 9.54 -15.61 -1.22
N ALA A 91 9.20 -14.43 -1.78
CA ALA A 91 9.81 -13.17 -1.37
C ALA A 91 9.49 -12.82 0.10
N ALA A 92 8.24 -13.03 0.53
CA ALA A 92 7.78 -12.79 1.89
C ALA A 92 8.45 -13.72 2.93
N GLU A 93 8.69 -14.98 2.57
CA GLU A 93 9.33 -15.97 3.45
C GLU A 93 10.86 -15.90 3.43
N GLY A 94 11.44 -15.28 2.39
CA GLY A 94 12.89 -15.17 2.19
C GLY A 94 13.40 -13.72 2.26
N PRO A 95 13.79 -13.11 1.12
CA PRO A 95 14.55 -11.86 1.09
C PRO A 95 13.83 -10.65 1.68
N LEU A 96 12.50 -10.66 1.73
CA LEU A 96 11.68 -9.57 2.27
C LEU A 96 10.99 -9.94 3.59
N LYS A 97 11.47 -10.99 4.27
CA LYS A 97 10.90 -11.43 5.54
C LYS A 97 10.88 -10.30 6.57
N GLY A 98 9.71 -10.10 7.18
CA GLY A 98 9.46 -9.02 8.13
C GLY A 98 9.09 -7.67 7.49
N ILE A 99 9.24 -7.53 6.16
CA ILE A 99 8.82 -6.34 5.40
C ILE A 99 7.57 -6.67 4.58
N LEU A 100 7.60 -7.78 3.84
CA LEU A 100 6.49 -8.28 3.04
C LEU A 100 5.85 -9.48 3.76
N GLY A 101 4.53 -9.41 3.94
CA GLY A 101 3.69 -10.51 4.38
C GLY A 101 2.91 -11.13 3.22
N TYR A 102 2.34 -12.30 3.47
CA TYR A 102 1.51 -13.05 2.54
C TYR A 102 0.38 -13.72 3.34
N THR A 103 -0.86 -13.64 2.84
CA THR A 103 -2.02 -14.30 3.46
C THR A 103 -2.92 -14.95 2.41
N GLU A 104 -3.50 -16.08 2.79
CA GLU A 104 -4.58 -16.79 2.07
C GLU A 104 -5.86 -16.86 2.92
N GLU A 105 -5.88 -16.21 4.08
CA GLU A 105 -7.03 -16.15 4.97
C GLU A 105 -8.06 -15.12 4.49
N ASP A 106 -9.33 -15.31 4.85
CA ASP A 106 -10.40 -14.39 4.49
C ASP A 106 -10.46 -13.21 5.48
N VAL A 107 -9.51 -12.28 5.30
CA VAL A 107 -9.21 -11.16 6.19
C VAL A 107 -9.89 -9.85 5.78
N VAL A 108 -9.97 -8.92 6.73
CA VAL A 108 -10.45 -7.55 6.55
C VAL A 108 -9.50 -6.54 7.20
N SER A 109 -9.76 -5.24 7.03
CA SER A 109 -8.82 -4.19 7.46
C SER A 109 -8.43 -4.29 8.94
N ASN A 110 -9.36 -4.66 9.83
CA ASN A 110 -9.09 -4.66 11.27
C ASN A 110 -8.10 -5.76 11.70
N ASP A 111 -7.93 -6.81 10.90
CA ASP A 111 -7.00 -7.91 11.19
C ASP A 111 -5.52 -7.50 11.06
N PHE A 112 -5.26 -6.34 10.46
CA PHE A 112 -3.92 -5.80 10.24
C PHE A 112 -3.54 -4.65 11.19
N VAL A 113 -4.41 -4.28 12.13
CA VAL A 113 -4.08 -3.23 13.10
C VAL A 113 -2.90 -3.68 13.96
N GLY A 114 -1.83 -2.89 13.98
CA GLY A 114 -0.60 -3.22 14.72
C GLY A 114 0.32 -4.21 13.99
N ASP A 115 0.04 -4.54 12.72
CA ASP A 115 0.97 -5.33 11.92
C ASP A 115 2.21 -4.51 11.53
N SER A 116 3.39 -4.99 11.89
CA SER A 116 4.65 -4.27 11.70
C SER A 116 5.17 -4.33 10.25
N ARG A 117 4.60 -5.18 9.41
CA ARG A 117 5.04 -5.36 8.02
C ARG A 117 4.57 -4.18 7.17
N SER A 118 5.39 -3.81 6.19
CA SER A 118 5.10 -2.67 5.29
C SER A 118 4.03 -2.96 4.26
N SER A 119 3.82 -4.24 3.94
CA SER A 119 2.94 -4.69 2.87
C SER A 119 2.55 -6.14 3.15
N ILE A 120 1.27 -6.48 3.14
CA ILE A 120 0.77 -7.84 3.34
C ILE A 120 -0.08 -8.22 2.13
N PHE A 121 0.48 -9.04 1.25
CA PHE A 121 -0.19 -9.44 0.02
C PHE A 121 -1.36 -10.38 0.31
N ASP A 122 -2.51 -10.06 -0.25
CA ASP A 122 -3.74 -10.84 -0.13
C ASP A 122 -3.93 -11.68 -1.39
N ALA A 123 -3.71 -12.99 -1.24
CA ALA A 123 -3.71 -13.94 -2.34
C ALA A 123 -5.10 -14.25 -2.90
N LYS A 124 -6.16 -13.97 -2.14
CA LYS A 124 -7.56 -14.23 -2.54
C LYS A 124 -8.25 -12.98 -3.06
N ALA A 125 -7.82 -11.78 -2.66
CA ALA A 125 -8.45 -10.53 -3.08
C ALA A 125 -7.99 -10.02 -4.46
N GLY A 126 -6.84 -10.47 -4.97
CA GLY A 126 -6.39 -10.13 -6.32
C GLY A 126 -7.08 -10.96 -7.41
N ILE A 127 -6.92 -10.55 -8.66
CA ILE A 127 -7.52 -11.26 -9.81
C ILE A 127 -6.67 -11.09 -11.08
N GLY A 128 -6.42 -12.19 -11.78
CA GLY A 128 -5.81 -12.19 -13.11
C GLY A 128 -6.88 -12.07 -14.19
N LEU A 129 -6.78 -11.07 -15.08
CA LEU A 129 -7.62 -10.99 -16.28
C LEU A 129 -7.01 -11.79 -17.43
N SER A 130 -5.69 -11.73 -17.58
CA SER A 130 -4.92 -12.51 -18.55
C SER A 130 -3.55 -12.85 -17.97
N LYS A 131 -2.77 -13.69 -18.68
CA LYS A 131 -1.40 -14.04 -18.25
C LYS A 131 -0.46 -12.84 -18.12
N SER A 132 -0.80 -11.69 -18.72
CA SER A 132 0.03 -10.48 -18.62
C SER A 132 -0.69 -9.32 -17.95
N PHE A 133 -1.97 -9.41 -17.61
CA PHE A 133 -2.72 -8.31 -17.02
C PHE A 133 -3.51 -8.75 -15.80
N MET A 134 -3.21 -8.16 -14.65
CA MET A 134 -3.75 -8.60 -13.37
C MET A 134 -3.85 -7.45 -12.37
N LYS A 135 -4.64 -7.70 -11.32
CA LYS A 135 -4.79 -6.86 -10.16
C LYS A 135 -4.22 -7.57 -8.94
N LEU A 136 -3.34 -6.88 -8.22
CA LEU A 136 -2.73 -7.32 -6.97
C LEU A 136 -3.25 -6.46 -5.82
N VAL A 137 -3.54 -7.09 -4.69
CA VAL A 137 -4.06 -6.44 -3.48
C VAL A 137 -3.08 -6.64 -2.34
N SER A 138 -2.78 -5.57 -1.61
CA SER A 138 -1.87 -5.66 -0.46
C SER A 138 -2.27 -4.69 0.65
N TRP A 139 -2.44 -5.22 1.85
CA TRP A 139 -2.80 -4.47 3.06
C TRP A 139 -1.59 -3.81 3.70
N TYR A 140 -1.81 -2.75 4.46
CA TYR A 140 -0.81 -2.15 5.32
C TYR A 140 -1.46 -1.34 6.44
N ASP A 141 -0.91 -1.45 7.64
CA ASP A 141 -1.18 -0.48 8.70
C ASP A 141 -0.40 0.81 8.38
N ASN A 142 -1.13 1.85 7.97
CA ASN A 142 -0.55 3.12 7.55
C ASN A 142 0.11 3.91 8.69
N GLU A 143 -0.12 3.52 9.95
CA GLU A 143 0.54 4.11 11.11
C GLU A 143 1.68 3.21 11.60
N TRP A 144 1.36 1.96 11.92
CA TRP A 144 2.28 1.07 12.63
C TRP A 144 3.40 0.52 11.73
N GLY A 145 3.05 -0.06 10.58
CA GLY A 145 4.04 -0.62 9.65
C GLY A 145 5.04 0.45 9.20
N TYR A 146 4.55 1.65 8.86
CA TYR A 146 5.42 2.77 8.48
C TYR A 146 6.33 3.24 9.63
N ARG A 147 5.82 3.29 10.86
CA ARG A 147 6.63 3.59 12.05
C ARG A 147 7.76 2.56 12.25
N CYS A 148 7.47 1.28 12.07
CA CYS A 148 8.48 0.21 12.17
C CYS A 148 9.59 0.36 11.12
N VAL A 149 9.24 0.77 9.89
CA VAL A 149 10.23 1.07 8.84
C VAL A 149 11.13 2.23 9.24
N LEU A 150 10.56 3.32 9.76
CA LEU A 150 11.36 4.48 10.21
C LEU A 150 12.35 4.09 11.29
N SER A 151 11.89 3.33 12.30
CA SER A 151 12.78 2.82 13.36
C SER A 151 13.91 1.95 12.81
N SER A 152 13.60 1.09 11.84
CA SER A 152 14.59 0.20 11.21
C SER A 152 15.60 0.98 10.37
N LEU A 153 15.13 2.00 9.63
CA LEU A 153 15.98 2.88 8.83
C LEU A 153 16.95 3.69 9.70
N THR A 154 16.46 4.24 10.83
CA THR A 154 17.33 4.95 11.77
C THR A 154 18.44 4.06 12.31
N LEU A 155 18.11 2.81 12.67
CA LEU A 155 19.10 1.84 13.13
C LEU A 155 20.10 1.45 12.03
N PHE A 156 19.62 1.30 10.80
CA PHE A 156 20.49 1.02 9.64
C PHE A 156 21.49 2.15 9.42
N ILE A 157 21.02 3.41 9.35
CA ILE A 157 21.89 4.58 9.16
C ILE A 157 22.89 4.71 10.31
N ALA A 158 22.45 4.55 11.56
CA ALA A 158 23.34 4.66 12.72
C ALA A 158 24.50 3.65 12.67
N ARG A 159 24.22 2.41 12.25
CA ARG A 159 25.24 1.37 12.07
C ARG A 159 26.21 1.70 10.94
N ASP A 160 25.70 2.23 9.83
CA ASP A 160 26.50 2.62 8.66
C ASP A 160 27.40 3.83 8.94
N THR A 161 26.96 4.76 9.79
CA THR A 161 27.78 5.91 10.22
C THR A 161 28.81 5.60 11.30
N SER A 162 28.80 4.38 11.85
CA SER A 162 29.72 3.93 12.91
C SER A 162 30.99 3.26 12.37
N THR A 163 31.13 3.19 11.04
CA THR A 163 32.32 2.75 10.30
C THR A 163 32.98 3.91 9.58
#